data_AF-A0A1T5DPC2-F1
#
_entry.id   AF-A0A1T5DPC2-F1
#
_cell.length_a   1.000
_cell.length_b   1.000
_cell.length_c   1.000
_cell.angle_alpha   90.00
_cell.angle_beta   90.00
_cell.angle_gamma   90.00
#
_symmetry.space_group_name_H-M   'P 1'
#
loop_
_entity.id
_entity.type
_entity.pdbx_description
1 polymer ?
#
loop_
_entity_poly.entity_id
_entity_poly.type
_entity_poly.pdbx_seq_one_letter_code
_entity_poly.pdbx_strand_id
1 'polypeptide(L)'
;MSKNTTNPTAPRPPRRRGWSIVSNALTREMIEDFVAAHPRDLGHGAVHDRDPGTEVHGHVFFYSKTQRTAAAMQRKFPVPVIVKPFIAHPGEPGTDRGKFAMSRGARYNTHEHPDQQTLGKARYGDDEMIATPGWDWRAEVDALNAREKVDPERPARLAAVDRFAQRILAGELTARDVYDQNKRIFLAKSTGHWTQLERQAAEWKRQKAEETALKVYEERRQAAEAEQAERACLAAEQAERERQAAVGREAERDAQARKLAEESAFREAALEAERARPEYQERLAVQQAERDRVDLIDMIAMWNDAKGSRSARNSHARRYAAGLGLTSSAHVRPDRTLTHLGAVLTYAELALGIEPADAVTDEIMPEIRQDLIDHRRTISSATLVLGGPELRAADGSHHDFETALSLRQRLGGYPDIITLKPPRSDIKKAWREQLLAAS
;
A
#
# COMPACT_ATOMS: atom_id res chain seq x y z
N MET A 1 -69.00 -98.88 -14.20
CA MET A 1 -67.52 -98.88 -14.22
C MET A 1 -67.03 -97.46 -13.98
N SER A 2 -66.87 -97.05 -12.72
CA SER A 2 -66.30 -95.74 -12.37
C SER A 2 -64.78 -95.82 -12.40
N LYS A 3 -64.16 -95.03 -13.28
CA LYS A 3 -62.71 -94.83 -13.32
C LYS A 3 -62.32 -93.96 -12.14
N ASN A 4 -61.55 -94.53 -11.21
CA ASN A 4 -60.85 -93.80 -10.17
C ASN A 4 -59.86 -92.83 -10.81
N THR A 5 -60.16 -91.54 -10.76
CA THR A 5 -59.22 -90.45 -11.02
C THR A 5 -58.29 -90.32 -9.82
N THR A 6 -57.05 -90.78 -9.96
CA THR A 6 -55.97 -90.54 -9.01
C THR A 6 -55.62 -89.06 -9.00
N ASN A 7 -55.76 -88.40 -7.84
CA ASN A 7 -55.27 -87.05 -7.60
C ASN A 7 -53.76 -86.95 -7.93
N PRO A 8 -53.30 -85.89 -8.62
CA PRO A 8 -51.88 -85.63 -8.80
C PRO A 8 -51.25 -85.38 -7.42
N THR A 9 -50.35 -86.28 -7.03
CA THR A 9 -49.64 -86.19 -5.74
C THR A 9 -48.73 -84.97 -5.79
N ALA A 10 -48.89 -84.05 -4.85
CA ALA A 10 -48.01 -82.88 -4.73
C ALA A 10 -46.53 -83.32 -4.75
N PRO A 11 -45.64 -82.58 -5.45
CA PRO A 11 -44.23 -82.94 -5.54
C PRO A 11 -43.64 -83.04 -4.14
N ARG A 12 -42.99 -84.17 -3.85
CA ARG A 12 -42.33 -84.39 -2.56
C ARG A 12 -41.27 -83.31 -2.35
N PRO A 13 -41.17 -82.72 -1.14
CA PRO A 13 -40.18 -81.70 -0.86
C PRO A 13 -38.75 -82.25 -1.10
N PRO A 14 -37.85 -81.44 -1.67
CA PRO A 14 -36.51 -81.89 -2.02
C PRO A 14 -35.73 -82.33 -0.79
N ARG A 15 -35.03 -83.47 -0.92
CA ARG A 15 -34.19 -84.01 0.15
C ARG A 15 -32.71 -83.80 -0.16
N ARG A 16 -31.96 -83.25 0.78
CA ARG A 16 -30.53 -82.92 0.62
C ARG A 16 -29.71 -83.42 1.81
N ARG A 17 -28.40 -83.54 1.60
CA ARG A 17 -27.44 -83.93 2.65
C ARG A 17 -26.80 -82.73 3.34
N GLY A 18 -26.43 -81.70 2.58
CA GLY A 18 -25.73 -80.51 3.10
C GLY A 18 -26.65 -79.31 3.29
N TRP A 19 -26.53 -78.68 4.46
CA TRP A 19 -27.39 -77.59 4.93
C TRP A 19 -26.55 -76.46 5.51
N SER A 20 -27.00 -75.23 5.26
CA SER A 20 -26.60 -74.01 5.97
C SER A 20 -27.80 -73.58 6.80
N ILE A 21 -27.56 -73.34 8.08
CA ILE A 21 -28.58 -73.11 9.09
C ILE A 21 -28.16 -71.83 9.82
N VAL A 22 -29.07 -70.86 9.90
CA VAL A 22 -28.77 -69.56 10.51
C VAL A 22 -29.96 -69.06 11.32
N SER A 23 -29.69 -68.41 12.45
CA SER A 23 -30.69 -67.70 13.26
C SER A 23 -30.03 -66.73 14.23
N ASN A 24 -30.72 -65.62 14.51
CA ASN A 24 -30.32 -64.67 15.56
C ASN A 24 -30.53 -65.25 16.97
N ALA A 25 -31.27 -66.37 17.10
CA ALA A 25 -31.53 -67.04 18.37
C ALA A 25 -30.65 -68.27 18.61
N LEU A 26 -29.77 -68.65 17.68
CA LEU A 26 -28.86 -69.78 17.86
C LEU A 26 -27.72 -69.39 18.79
N THR A 27 -27.66 -70.02 19.96
CA THR A 27 -26.58 -69.85 20.93
C THR A 27 -25.45 -70.85 20.70
N ARG A 28 -24.30 -70.59 21.34
CA ARG A 28 -23.15 -71.51 21.33
C ARG A 28 -23.53 -72.91 21.83
N GLU A 29 -24.20 -72.99 22.98
CA GLU A 29 -24.67 -74.25 23.58
C GLU A 29 -25.57 -75.04 22.63
N MET A 30 -26.51 -74.38 21.96
CA MET A 30 -27.39 -75.05 20.98
C MET A 30 -26.62 -75.64 19.79
N ILE A 31 -25.55 -74.97 19.35
CA ILE A 31 -24.68 -75.47 18.28
C ILE A 31 -23.87 -76.67 18.79
N GLU A 32 -23.31 -76.58 20.00
CA GLU A 32 -22.57 -77.67 20.66
C GLU A 32 -23.45 -78.91 20.83
N ASP A 33 -24.64 -78.76 21.40
CA ASP A 33 -25.63 -79.83 21.57
C ASP A 33 -26.02 -80.46 20.23
N PHE A 34 -26.26 -79.62 19.21
CA PHE A 34 -26.60 -80.10 17.89
C PHE A 34 -25.48 -80.93 17.27
N VAL A 35 -24.22 -80.46 17.33
CA VAL A 35 -23.06 -81.18 16.79
C VAL A 35 -22.82 -82.48 17.59
N ALA A 36 -22.89 -82.41 18.91
CA ALA A 36 -22.72 -83.57 19.80
C ALA A 36 -23.78 -84.65 19.60
N ALA A 37 -25.03 -84.26 19.30
CA ALA A 37 -26.13 -85.19 19.01
C ALA A 37 -25.97 -85.92 17.66
N HIS A 38 -25.03 -85.49 16.79
CA HIS A 38 -24.84 -86.06 15.45
C HIS A 38 -23.38 -86.46 15.18
N PRO A 39 -22.76 -87.32 16.01
CA PRO A 39 -21.32 -87.61 15.95
C PRO A 39 -20.88 -88.38 14.70
N ARG A 40 -21.85 -88.93 13.94
CA ARG A 40 -21.59 -89.65 12.70
C ARG A 40 -21.70 -88.78 11.46
N ASP A 41 -22.18 -87.55 11.59
CA ASP A 41 -22.35 -86.58 10.52
C ASP A 41 -21.28 -85.47 10.65
N LEU A 42 -21.02 -84.73 9.57
CA LEU A 42 -20.06 -83.62 9.61
C LEU A 42 -20.82 -82.32 9.88
N GLY A 43 -20.47 -81.63 10.95
CA GLY A 43 -21.08 -80.37 11.34
C GLY A 43 -20.03 -79.41 11.88
N HIS A 44 -20.21 -78.12 11.60
CA HIS A 44 -19.53 -77.08 12.33
C HIS A 44 -20.40 -75.83 12.43
N GLY A 45 -20.13 -75.00 13.42
CA GLY A 45 -20.86 -73.78 13.67
C GLY A 45 -20.06 -72.77 14.47
N ALA A 46 -20.48 -71.51 14.42
CA ALA A 46 -19.94 -70.42 15.21
C ALA A 46 -21.05 -69.41 15.50
N VAL A 47 -20.91 -68.67 16.59
CA VAL A 47 -21.75 -67.51 16.89
C VAL A 47 -21.02 -66.26 16.45
N HIS A 48 -21.69 -65.43 15.66
CA HIS A 48 -21.19 -64.16 15.17
C HIS A 48 -21.80 -63.03 15.97
N ASP A 49 -20.99 -62.35 16.77
CA ASP A 49 -21.38 -61.27 17.67
C ASP A 49 -20.70 -59.93 17.35
N ARG A 50 -19.76 -59.93 16.41
CA ARG A 50 -18.92 -58.77 16.03
C ARG A 50 -19.11 -58.32 14.59
N ASP A 51 -20.08 -58.88 13.88
CA ASP A 51 -20.35 -58.51 12.49
C ASP A 51 -21.02 -57.11 12.42
N PRO A 52 -20.47 -56.18 11.61
CA PRO A 52 -20.96 -54.82 11.57
C PRO A 52 -22.37 -54.74 11.00
N GLY A 53 -23.27 -54.06 11.72
CA GLY A 53 -24.64 -53.81 11.27
C GLY A 53 -25.58 -55.03 11.33
N THR A 54 -25.18 -56.11 12.02
CA THR A 54 -26.02 -57.30 12.23
C THR A 54 -26.17 -57.64 13.71
N GLU A 55 -27.34 -58.14 14.10
CA GLU A 55 -27.54 -58.71 15.43
C GLU A 55 -26.69 -59.97 15.63
N VAL A 56 -26.46 -60.36 16.89
CA VAL A 56 -25.79 -61.62 17.23
C VAL A 56 -26.55 -62.79 16.59
N HIS A 57 -25.84 -63.68 15.91
CA HIS A 57 -26.46 -64.80 15.20
C HIS A 57 -25.55 -66.02 15.07
N GLY A 58 -26.12 -67.20 15.10
CA GLY A 58 -25.40 -68.46 14.94
C GLY A 58 -25.49 -68.98 13.50
N HIS A 59 -24.36 -69.47 12.98
CA HIS A 59 -24.29 -70.23 11.73
C HIS A 59 -23.92 -71.68 12.01
N VAL A 60 -24.62 -72.62 11.37
CA VAL A 60 -24.27 -74.04 11.36
C VAL A 60 -24.26 -74.54 9.92
N PHE A 61 -23.17 -75.18 9.53
CA PHE A 61 -23.10 -75.95 8.30
C PHE A 61 -23.04 -77.43 8.65
N PHE A 62 -23.90 -78.22 8.01
CA PHE A 62 -24.13 -79.61 8.39
C PHE A 62 -24.29 -80.50 7.17
N TYR A 63 -23.55 -81.59 7.12
CA TYR A 63 -23.64 -82.63 6.11
C TYR A 63 -24.05 -83.96 6.75
N SER A 64 -25.31 -84.32 6.53
CA SER A 64 -25.90 -85.58 6.98
C SER A 64 -25.54 -86.73 6.04
N LYS A 65 -25.20 -87.89 6.59
CA LYS A 65 -25.05 -89.15 5.85
C LYS A 65 -26.33 -89.55 5.10
N THR A 66 -27.49 -89.14 5.60
CA THR A 66 -28.80 -89.43 5.01
C THR A 66 -29.46 -88.17 4.49
N GLN A 67 -30.16 -88.24 3.36
CA GLN A 67 -30.89 -87.07 2.83
C GLN A 67 -32.08 -86.72 3.74
N ARG A 68 -32.17 -85.44 4.14
CA ARG A 68 -33.24 -84.87 4.98
C ARG A 68 -34.02 -83.81 4.20
N THR A 69 -35.18 -83.39 4.67
CA THR A 69 -35.87 -82.19 4.14
C THR A 69 -35.49 -80.97 4.98
N ALA A 70 -35.66 -79.76 4.46
CA ALA A 70 -35.43 -78.53 5.23
C ALA A 70 -36.29 -78.51 6.52
N ALA A 71 -37.56 -78.88 6.42
CA ALA A 71 -38.47 -78.96 7.58
C ALA A 71 -38.01 -79.99 8.63
N ALA A 72 -37.40 -81.11 8.21
CA ALA A 72 -36.83 -82.08 9.14
C ALA A 72 -35.58 -81.55 9.85
N MET A 73 -34.80 -80.69 9.19
CA MET A 73 -33.66 -80.02 9.80
C MET A 73 -34.09 -78.90 10.75
N GLN A 74 -35.10 -78.09 10.39
CA GLN A 74 -35.64 -77.04 11.26
C GLN A 74 -36.09 -77.59 12.61
N ARG A 75 -36.80 -78.73 12.62
CA ARG A 75 -37.27 -79.40 13.85
C ARG A 75 -36.16 -79.91 14.78
N LYS A 76 -34.89 -79.87 14.36
CA LYS A 76 -33.76 -80.27 15.22
C LYS A 76 -33.28 -79.17 16.15
N PHE A 77 -33.79 -77.95 15.98
CA PHE A 77 -33.41 -76.80 16.80
C PHE A 77 -34.59 -76.38 17.68
N PRO A 78 -34.34 -75.97 18.93
CA PRO A 78 -35.39 -75.50 19.85
C PRO A 78 -35.89 -74.08 19.50
N VAL A 79 -35.22 -73.40 18.57
CA VAL A 79 -35.51 -72.04 18.13
C VAL A 79 -35.85 -72.00 16.63
N PRO A 80 -36.58 -70.97 16.15
CA PRO A 80 -36.77 -70.77 14.72
C PRO A 80 -35.42 -70.60 14.00
N VAL A 81 -35.19 -71.39 12.96
CA VAL A 81 -33.98 -71.35 12.13
C VAL A 81 -34.30 -71.28 10.64
N ILE A 82 -33.48 -70.53 9.90
CA ILE A 82 -33.50 -70.51 8.44
C ILE A 82 -32.60 -71.63 7.96
N VAL A 83 -33.15 -72.59 7.21
CA VAL A 83 -32.41 -73.73 6.67
C VAL A 83 -32.37 -73.65 5.15
N LYS A 84 -31.16 -73.52 4.60
CA LYS A 84 -30.91 -73.45 3.16
C LYS A 84 -30.04 -74.63 2.71
N PRO A 85 -30.24 -75.18 1.50
CA PRO A 85 -29.32 -76.17 0.95
C PRO A 85 -27.96 -75.52 0.72
N PHE A 86 -26.89 -76.17 1.17
CA PHE A 86 -25.51 -75.65 1.07
C PHE A 86 -24.60 -76.46 0.15
N ILE A 87 -24.81 -77.78 0.13
CA ILE A 87 -24.05 -78.69 -0.75
C ILE A 87 -25.00 -79.13 -1.85
N ALA A 88 -24.80 -78.60 -3.05
CA ALA A 88 -25.52 -79.02 -4.24
C ALA A 88 -25.13 -80.47 -4.60
N HIS A 89 -26.12 -81.25 -5.04
CA HIS A 89 -25.86 -82.60 -5.54
C HIS A 89 -25.15 -82.52 -6.91
N PRO A 90 -24.31 -83.50 -7.26
CA PRO A 90 -23.73 -83.57 -8.61
C PRO A 90 -24.85 -83.52 -9.67
N GLY A 91 -24.77 -82.58 -10.62
CA GLY A 91 -25.74 -82.39 -11.71
C GLY A 91 -26.56 -81.10 -11.69
N GLU A 92 -26.44 -80.26 -10.67
CA GLU A 92 -27.06 -78.91 -10.67
C GLU A 92 -26.13 -77.86 -11.34
N PRO A 93 -26.61 -76.90 -12.12
CA PRO A 93 -25.75 -75.86 -12.72
C PRO A 93 -25.00 -75.05 -11.62
N GLY A 94 -23.66 -74.93 -11.74
CA GLY A 94 -22.79 -74.21 -10.76
C GLY A 94 -22.07 -75.08 -9.72
N THR A 95 -21.92 -76.39 -9.96
CA THR A 95 -21.63 -77.45 -8.97
C THR A 95 -20.16 -77.85 -8.71
N ASP A 96 -19.16 -77.02 -9.04
CA ASP A 96 -17.78 -77.22 -8.54
C ASP A 96 -17.63 -77.00 -7.01
N ARG A 97 -18.75 -76.73 -6.33
CA ARG A 97 -18.78 -76.37 -4.90
C ARG A 97 -18.71 -77.56 -3.94
N GLY A 98 -19.03 -78.78 -4.39
CA GLY A 98 -19.30 -79.91 -3.48
C GLY A 98 -18.10 -80.47 -2.70
N LYS A 99 -16.93 -80.61 -3.34
CA LYS A 99 -15.77 -81.32 -2.73
C LYS A 99 -15.20 -80.63 -1.49
N PHE A 100 -15.21 -79.30 -1.48
CA PHE A 100 -14.68 -78.47 -0.38
C PHE A 100 -15.77 -77.63 0.29
N ALA A 101 -17.04 -78.00 0.14
CA ALA A 101 -18.14 -77.18 0.64
C ALA A 101 -18.06 -77.01 2.16
N MET A 102 -17.82 -78.10 2.90
CA MET A 102 -17.67 -78.04 4.36
C MET A 102 -16.49 -77.16 4.78
N SER A 103 -15.32 -77.31 4.16
CA SER A 103 -14.16 -76.46 4.44
C SER A 103 -14.42 -74.98 4.05
N ARG A 104 -15.16 -74.71 2.97
CA ARG A 104 -15.61 -73.34 2.61
C ARG A 104 -16.60 -72.76 3.61
N GLY A 105 -17.52 -73.58 4.11
CA GLY A 105 -18.43 -73.21 5.19
C GLY A 105 -17.64 -72.91 6.46
N ALA A 106 -16.61 -73.70 6.77
CA ALA A 106 -15.80 -73.51 7.94
C ALA A 106 -15.00 -72.21 7.88
N ARG A 107 -14.38 -71.94 6.73
CA ARG A 107 -13.73 -70.66 6.41
C ARG A 107 -14.70 -69.47 6.41
N TYR A 108 -15.97 -69.70 6.05
CA TYR A 108 -17.01 -68.68 6.13
C TYR A 108 -17.36 -68.37 7.58
N ASN A 109 -17.52 -69.37 8.45
CA ASN A 109 -17.76 -69.15 9.88
C ASN A 109 -16.64 -68.38 10.57
N THR A 110 -15.40 -68.46 10.10
CA THR A 110 -14.28 -67.67 10.66
C THR A 110 -14.03 -66.35 9.92
N HIS A 111 -14.79 -66.08 8.85
CA HIS A 111 -14.61 -64.94 7.92
C HIS A 111 -13.18 -64.79 7.36
N GLU A 112 -12.41 -65.87 7.24
CA GLU A 112 -11.02 -65.81 6.76
C GLU A 112 -10.87 -65.47 5.27
N HIS A 113 -11.93 -65.62 4.47
CA HIS A 113 -11.85 -65.31 3.05
C HIS A 113 -11.73 -63.79 2.81
N PRO A 114 -10.84 -63.33 1.90
CA PRO A 114 -10.64 -61.90 1.60
C PRO A 114 -11.93 -61.14 1.27
N ASP A 115 -12.89 -61.78 0.60
CA ASP A 115 -14.17 -61.15 0.28
C ASP A 115 -14.99 -60.82 1.53
N GLN A 116 -14.95 -61.68 2.57
CA GLN A 116 -15.65 -61.41 3.83
C GLN A 116 -14.95 -60.26 4.58
N GLN A 117 -13.63 -60.21 4.54
CA GLN A 117 -12.83 -59.13 5.14
C GLN A 117 -13.05 -57.79 4.41
N THR A 118 -13.22 -57.81 3.09
CA THR A 118 -13.53 -56.62 2.28
C THR A 118 -14.90 -56.03 2.63
N LEU A 119 -15.84 -56.89 3.05
CA LEU A 119 -17.15 -56.48 3.56
C LEU A 119 -17.09 -55.95 5.01
N GLY A 120 -15.90 -55.84 5.61
CA GLY A 120 -15.71 -55.35 6.96
C GLY A 120 -16.10 -56.33 8.07
N LYS A 121 -16.34 -57.60 7.73
CA LYS A 121 -16.75 -58.60 8.73
C LYS A 121 -15.63 -58.94 9.70
N ALA A 122 -15.98 -59.13 10.97
CA ALA A 122 -15.04 -59.53 12.00
C ALA A 122 -14.49 -60.93 11.71
N ARG A 123 -13.18 -61.12 11.91
CA ARG A 123 -12.55 -62.44 11.87
C ARG A 123 -12.73 -63.12 13.22
N TYR A 124 -13.21 -64.36 13.20
CA TYR A 124 -13.38 -65.19 14.39
C TYR A 124 -12.22 -66.18 14.52
N GLY A 125 -11.83 -66.48 15.76
CA GLY A 125 -10.76 -67.40 16.11
C GLY A 125 -11.19 -68.87 16.04
N ASP A 126 -10.20 -69.76 16.13
CA ASP A 126 -10.43 -71.21 16.09
C ASP A 126 -11.17 -71.72 17.34
N ASP A 127 -11.02 -71.04 18.47
CA ASP A 127 -11.68 -71.29 19.75
C ASP A 127 -13.19 -70.96 19.74
N GLU A 128 -13.60 -70.13 18.79
CA GLU A 128 -15.00 -69.76 18.56
C GLU A 128 -15.73 -70.76 17.66
N MET A 129 -14.98 -71.67 17.02
CA MET A 129 -15.52 -72.71 16.16
C MET A 129 -15.90 -73.96 16.96
N ILE A 130 -17.11 -74.46 16.71
CA ILE A 130 -17.60 -75.74 17.20
C ILE A 130 -17.64 -76.68 16.00
N ALA A 131 -17.05 -77.87 16.12
CA ALA A 131 -16.99 -78.84 15.02
C ALA A 131 -17.19 -80.26 15.53
N THR A 132 -17.61 -81.17 14.63
CA THR A 132 -17.74 -82.60 14.94
C THR A 132 -16.42 -83.13 15.53
N PRO A 133 -16.45 -83.80 16.70
CA PRO A 133 -15.24 -84.35 17.31
C PRO A 133 -14.47 -85.28 16.35
N GLY A 134 -13.15 -85.13 16.32
CA GLY A 134 -12.26 -85.92 15.46
C GLY A 134 -12.16 -85.44 14.00
N TRP A 135 -12.89 -84.38 13.62
CA TRP A 135 -12.70 -83.74 12.33
C TRP A 135 -11.73 -82.56 12.44
N ASP A 136 -10.58 -82.67 11.77
CA ASP A 136 -9.60 -81.58 11.64
C ASP A 136 -10.01 -80.59 10.53
N TRP A 137 -11.06 -79.82 10.82
CA TRP A 137 -11.58 -78.81 9.92
C TRP A 137 -10.53 -77.72 9.60
N ARG A 138 -9.57 -77.48 10.51
CA ARG A 138 -8.56 -76.45 10.36
C ARG A 138 -7.55 -76.81 9.28
N ALA A 139 -6.99 -78.02 9.33
CA ALA A 139 -6.12 -78.50 8.26
C ALA A 139 -6.80 -78.48 6.88
N GLU A 140 -8.11 -78.75 6.82
CA GLU A 140 -8.87 -78.66 5.57
C GLU A 140 -9.04 -77.22 5.06
N VAL A 141 -9.28 -76.25 5.95
CA VAL A 141 -9.34 -74.83 5.57
C VAL A 141 -7.98 -74.34 5.11
N ASP A 142 -6.89 -74.74 5.77
CA ASP A 142 -5.54 -74.38 5.36
C ASP A 142 -5.17 -74.97 4.00
N ALA A 143 -5.50 -76.25 3.77
CA ALA A 143 -5.34 -76.88 2.47
C ALA A 143 -6.18 -76.18 1.38
N LEU A 144 -7.40 -75.74 1.71
CA LEU A 144 -8.25 -74.97 0.81
C LEU A 144 -7.65 -73.59 0.50
N ASN A 145 -7.15 -72.87 1.51
CA ASN A 145 -6.49 -71.58 1.36
C ASN A 145 -5.24 -71.69 0.48
N ALA A 146 -4.40 -72.71 0.72
CA ALA A 146 -3.22 -73.00 -0.10
C ALA A 146 -3.62 -73.31 -1.56
N ARG A 147 -4.66 -74.13 -1.77
CA ARG A 147 -5.19 -74.48 -3.09
C ARG A 147 -5.72 -73.25 -3.84
N GLU A 148 -6.47 -72.39 -3.14
CA GLU A 148 -7.10 -71.19 -3.71
C GLU A 148 -6.16 -69.97 -3.67
N LYS A 149 -4.92 -70.13 -3.21
CA LYS A 149 -3.90 -69.06 -3.05
C LYS A 149 -4.42 -67.88 -2.21
N VAL A 150 -5.24 -68.18 -1.23
CA VAL A 150 -5.79 -67.22 -0.27
C VAL A 150 -4.81 -67.07 0.89
N ASP A 151 -4.44 -65.83 1.21
CA ASP A 151 -3.68 -65.48 2.41
C ASP A 151 -4.65 -64.75 3.38
N PRO A 152 -5.18 -65.45 4.40
CA PRO A 152 -6.16 -64.88 5.34
C PRO A 152 -5.62 -63.68 6.14
N GLU A 153 -4.29 -63.58 6.29
CA GLU A 153 -3.66 -62.48 7.04
C GLU A 153 -3.38 -61.27 6.16
N ARG A 154 -3.53 -61.40 4.83
CA ARG A 154 -3.26 -60.31 3.88
C ARG A 154 -4.05 -59.04 4.18
N PRO A 155 -5.37 -59.06 4.44
CA PRO A 155 -6.12 -57.83 4.73
C PRO A 155 -5.61 -57.11 5.98
N ALA A 156 -5.41 -57.83 7.08
CA ALA A 156 -4.87 -57.27 8.31
C ALA A 156 -3.43 -56.73 8.13
N ARG A 157 -2.61 -57.45 7.36
CA ARG A 157 -1.25 -57.02 6.98
C ARG A 157 -1.26 -55.74 6.15
N LEU A 158 -2.16 -55.62 5.17
CA LEU A 158 -2.30 -54.41 4.35
C LEU A 158 -2.81 -53.23 5.17
N ALA A 159 -3.80 -53.43 6.04
CA ALA A 159 -4.26 -52.39 6.96
C ALA A 159 -3.13 -51.91 7.90
N ALA A 160 -2.26 -52.81 8.35
CA ALA A 160 -1.07 -52.43 9.10
C ALA A 160 -0.05 -51.65 8.25
N VAL A 161 0.18 -52.07 6.99
CA VAL A 161 1.01 -51.31 6.03
C VAL A 161 0.50 -49.88 5.90
N ASP A 162 -0.80 -49.68 5.70
CA ASP A 162 -1.41 -48.36 5.51
C ASP A 162 -1.25 -47.49 6.76
N ARG A 163 -1.42 -48.04 7.97
CA ARG A 163 -1.16 -47.32 9.22
C ARG A 163 0.30 -46.85 9.33
N PHE A 164 1.27 -47.71 9.01
CA PHE A 164 2.68 -47.30 9.01
C PHE A 164 2.99 -46.26 7.93
N ALA A 165 2.40 -46.40 6.74
CA ALA A 165 2.56 -45.44 5.65
C ALA A 165 2.06 -44.04 6.04
N GLN A 166 0.91 -43.94 6.70
CA GLN A 166 0.37 -42.68 7.21
C GLN A 166 1.30 -42.01 8.23
N ARG A 167 1.90 -42.80 9.14
CA ARG A 167 2.84 -42.28 10.14
C ARG A 167 4.15 -41.79 9.52
N ILE A 168 4.64 -42.43 8.46
CA ILE A 168 5.77 -41.92 7.67
C ILE A 168 5.41 -40.60 6.99
N LEU A 169 4.23 -40.52 6.35
CA LEU A 169 3.79 -39.28 5.69
C LEU A 169 3.59 -38.12 6.68
N ALA A 170 3.16 -38.41 7.90
CA ALA A 170 3.13 -37.44 9.00
C ALA A 170 4.54 -37.06 9.51
N GLY A 171 5.57 -37.83 9.15
CA GLY A 171 6.95 -37.65 9.58
C GLY A 171 7.18 -38.08 11.03
N GLU A 172 6.35 -38.98 11.56
CA GLU A 172 6.49 -39.57 12.90
C GLU A 172 7.45 -40.77 12.91
N LEU A 173 7.55 -41.46 11.77
CA LEU A 173 8.39 -42.65 11.60
C LEU A 173 9.23 -42.54 10.33
N THR A 174 10.35 -43.23 10.35
CA THR A 174 11.18 -43.54 9.18
C THR A 174 10.90 -44.95 8.67
N ALA A 175 11.29 -45.23 7.43
CA ALA A 175 11.34 -46.57 6.86
C ALA A 175 12.16 -47.53 7.74
N ARG A 176 13.23 -47.02 8.37
CA ARG A 176 14.04 -47.80 9.31
C ARG A 176 13.25 -48.18 10.57
N ASP A 177 12.48 -47.25 11.12
CA ASP A 177 11.64 -47.53 12.29
C ASP A 177 10.58 -48.59 11.98
N VAL A 178 10.00 -48.59 10.78
CA VAL A 178 9.06 -49.64 10.36
C VAL A 178 9.76 -51.01 10.30
N TYR A 179 10.99 -51.07 9.79
CA TYR A 179 11.78 -52.30 9.76
C TYR A 179 12.08 -52.82 11.18
N ASP A 180 12.50 -51.94 12.09
CA ASP A 180 12.88 -52.29 13.45
C ASP A 180 11.66 -52.68 14.31
N GLN A 181 10.50 -52.03 14.11
CA GLN A 181 9.26 -52.33 14.84
C GLN A 181 8.54 -53.57 14.28
N ASN A 182 8.49 -53.73 12.96
CA ASN A 182 7.78 -54.85 12.34
C ASN A 182 8.34 -55.22 10.97
N LYS A 183 9.40 -56.03 10.98
CA LYS A 183 10.04 -56.56 9.76
C LYS A 183 9.07 -57.25 8.79
N ARG A 184 8.03 -57.93 9.30
CA ARG A 184 7.04 -58.62 8.46
C ARG A 184 6.18 -57.64 7.67
N ILE A 185 5.76 -56.53 8.28
CA ILE A 185 5.05 -55.45 7.58
C ILE A 185 5.97 -54.72 6.61
N PHE A 186 7.20 -54.43 7.03
CA PHE A 186 8.19 -53.78 6.17
C PHE A 186 8.39 -54.56 4.86
N LEU A 187 8.58 -55.88 4.95
CA LEU A 187 8.78 -56.76 3.80
C LEU A 187 7.51 -57.03 2.98
N ALA A 188 6.33 -56.67 3.48
CA ALA A 188 5.08 -56.78 2.71
C ALA A 188 5.03 -55.79 1.54
N LYS A 189 5.88 -54.76 1.57
CA LYS A 189 6.14 -53.82 0.48
C LYS A 189 7.65 -53.80 0.19
N SER A 190 8.05 -53.20 -0.92
CA SER A 190 9.47 -53.04 -1.23
C SER A 190 10.10 -51.93 -0.37
N THR A 191 11.40 -52.00 -0.11
CA THR A 191 12.17 -50.91 0.52
C THR A 191 11.99 -49.57 -0.21
N GLY A 192 11.83 -49.61 -1.54
CA GLY A 192 11.56 -48.45 -2.37
C GLY A 192 10.23 -47.75 -2.06
N HIS A 193 9.21 -48.49 -1.65
CA HIS A 193 7.92 -47.91 -1.26
C HIS A 193 8.06 -47.03 -0.02
N TRP A 194 8.72 -47.53 1.03
CA TRP A 194 8.86 -46.81 2.29
C TRP A 194 9.75 -45.57 2.16
N THR A 195 10.87 -45.69 1.45
CA THR A 195 11.78 -44.55 1.18
C THR A 195 11.15 -43.50 0.26
N GLN A 196 10.23 -43.89 -0.63
CA GLN A 196 9.45 -42.93 -1.41
C GLN A 196 8.51 -42.11 -0.52
N LEU A 197 7.83 -42.74 0.44
CA LEU A 197 6.96 -42.03 1.39
C LEU A 197 7.72 -41.02 2.25
N GLU A 198 8.92 -41.37 2.71
CA GLU A 198 9.78 -40.42 3.46
C GLU A 198 10.15 -39.20 2.62
N ARG A 199 10.50 -39.43 1.35
CA ARG A 199 10.82 -38.35 0.42
C ARG A 199 9.63 -37.43 0.20
N GLN A 200 8.44 -38.00 0.03
CA GLN A 200 7.19 -37.25 -0.10
C GLN A 200 6.90 -36.44 1.16
N ALA A 201 7.10 -37.01 2.34
CA ALA A 201 6.94 -36.30 3.61
C ALA A 201 7.91 -35.11 3.71
N ALA A 202 9.18 -35.31 3.33
CA ALA A 202 10.20 -34.26 3.32
C ALA A 202 9.87 -33.14 2.31
N GLU A 203 9.42 -33.51 1.12
CA GLU A 203 9.02 -32.58 0.07
C GLU A 203 7.80 -31.76 0.48
N TRP A 204 6.80 -32.39 1.09
CA TRP A 204 5.61 -31.69 1.60
C TRP A 204 5.95 -30.73 2.75
N LYS A 205 6.83 -31.14 3.69
CA LYS A 205 7.33 -30.25 4.75
C LYS A 205 8.05 -29.04 4.17
N ARG A 206 8.86 -29.24 3.12
CA ARG A 206 9.56 -28.16 2.41
C ARG A 206 8.58 -27.21 1.73
N GLN A 207 7.62 -27.71 0.96
CA GLN A 207 6.61 -26.90 0.28
C GLN A 207 5.81 -26.06 1.28
N LYS A 208 5.36 -26.67 2.38
CA LYS A 208 4.63 -25.95 3.44
C LYS A 208 5.47 -24.85 4.10
N ALA A 209 6.78 -25.07 4.26
CA ALA A 209 7.69 -24.06 4.77
C ALA A 209 7.88 -22.90 3.77
N GLU A 210 8.00 -23.21 2.47
CA GLU A 210 8.08 -22.21 1.39
C GLU A 210 6.80 -21.38 1.30
N GLU A 211 5.62 -22.00 1.37
CA GLU A 211 4.32 -21.30 1.42
C GLU A 211 4.20 -20.39 2.64
N THR A 212 4.63 -20.87 3.82
CA THR A 212 4.61 -20.08 5.05
C THR A 212 5.56 -18.88 4.93
N ALA A 213 6.75 -19.08 4.38
CA ALA A 213 7.72 -18.00 4.16
C ALA A 213 7.20 -16.96 3.16
N LEU A 214 6.54 -17.40 2.09
CA LEU A 214 5.92 -16.51 1.10
C LEU A 214 4.81 -15.67 1.74
N LYS A 215 3.95 -16.28 2.56
CA LYS A 215 2.90 -15.56 3.29
C LYS A 215 3.46 -14.49 4.22
N VAL A 216 4.50 -14.83 5.01
CA VAL A 216 5.18 -13.86 5.88
C VAL A 216 5.82 -12.73 5.08
N TYR A 217 6.38 -13.02 3.90
CA TYR A 217 6.94 -12.01 3.01
C TYR A 217 5.85 -11.07 2.47
N GLU A 218 4.70 -11.60 2.04
CA GLU A 218 3.58 -10.81 1.56
C GLU A 218 2.99 -9.91 2.64
N GLU A 219 2.81 -10.44 3.87
CA GLU A 219 2.35 -9.66 5.03
C GLU A 219 3.32 -8.51 5.35
N ARG A 220 4.64 -8.76 5.31
CA ARG A 220 5.66 -7.71 5.49
C ARG A 220 5.62 -6.66 4.38
N ARG A 221 5.41 -7.08 3.13
CA ARG A 221 5.29 -6.16 1.99
C ARG A 221 4.07 -5.25 2.15
N GLN A 222 2.91 -5.83 2.49
CA GLN A 222 1.68 -5.07 2.74
C GLN A 222 1.83 -4.09 3.91
N ALA A 223 2.50 -4.50 4.98
CA ALA A 223 2.78 -3.61 6.12
C ALA A 223 3.69 -2.44 5.71
N ALA A 224 4.74 -2.69 4.91
CA ALA A 224 5.62 -1.65 4.41
C ALA A 224 4.91 -0.68 3.45
N GLU A 225 4.04 -1.18 2.57
CA GLU A 225 3.20 -0.37 1.68
C GLU A 225 2.23 0.52 2.49
N ALA A 226 1.61 -0.03 3.54
CA ALA A 226 0.73 0.72 4.44
C ALA A 226 1.49 1.82 5.21
N GLU A 227 2.67 1.52 5.74
CA GLU A 227 3.51 2.50 6.42
C GLU A 227 3.95 3.62 5.47
N GLN A 228 4.30 3.29 4.21
CA GLN A 228 4.64 4.28 3.20
C GLN A 228 3.44 5.16 2.83
N ALA A 229 2.25 4.59 2.73
CA ALA A 229 1.01 5.33 2.48
C ALA A 229 0.66 6.27 3.65
N GLU A 230 0.83 5.83 4.90
CA GLU A 230 0.64 6.67 6.08
C GLU A 230 1.62 7.84 6.10
N ARG A 231 2.91 7.58 5.84
CA ARG A 231 3.93 8.63 5.72
C ARG A 231 3.61 9.63 4.61
N ALA A 232 3.10 9.15 3.47
CA ALA A 232 2.69 10.03 2.36
C ALA A 232 1.48 10.88 2.73
N CYS A 233 0.51 10.33 3.47
CA CYS A 233 -0.65 11.07 3.98
C CYS A 233 -0.21 12.18 4.95
N LEU A 234 0.63 11.85 5.94
CA LEU A 234 1.17 12.82 6.90
C LEU A 234 1.98 13.93 6.21
N ALA A 235 2.78 13.57 5.21
CA ALA A 235 3.53 14.55 4.41
C ALA A 235 2.60 15.48 3.61
N ALA A 236 1.51 14.95 3.04
CA ALA A 236 0.51 15.75 2.33
C ALA A 236 -0.24 16.71 3.27
N GLU A 237 -0.64 16.24 4.46
CA GLU A 237 -1.25 17.10 5.49
C GLU A 237 -0.31 18.22 5.94
N GLN A 238 0.96 17.90 6.14
CA GLN A 238 1.96 18.90 6.52
C GLN A 238 2.17 19.94 5.40
N ALA A 239 2.27 19.50 4.15
CA ALA A 239 2.38 20.41 3.00
C ALA A 239 1.16 21.33 2.88
N GLU A 240 -0.05 20.83 3.16
CA GLU A 240 -1.26 21.65 3.15
C GLU A 240 -1.28 22.67 4.29
N ARG A 241 -0.86 22.29 5.51
CA ARG A 241 -0.68 23.24 6.62
C ARG A 241 0.32 24.34 6.29
N GLU A 242 1.42 23.98 5.64
CA GLU A 242 2.43 24.95 5.19
C GLU A 242 1.89 25.91 4.13
N ARG A 243 1.06 25.42 3.20
CA ARG A 243 0.35 26.27 2.22
C ARG A 243 -0.63 27.23 2.90
N GLN A 244 -1.45 26.74 3.82
CA GLN A 244 -2.39 27.58 4.58
C GLN A 244 -1.64 28.64 5.40
N ALA A 245 -0.53 28.27 6.03
CA ALA A 245 0.32 29.22 6.74
C ALA A 245 0.97 30.25 5.79
N ALA A 246 1.34 29.86 4.57
CA ALA A 246 1.87 30.78 3.56
C ALA A 246 0.80 31.80 3.12
N VAL A 247 -0.42 31.33 2.83
CA VAL A 247 -1.57 32.20 2.51
C VAL A 247 -1.86 33.17 3.67
N GLY A 248 -1.83 32.68 4.91
CA GLY A 248 -1.99 33.53 6.10
C GLY A 248 -0.93 34.63 6.21
N ARG A 249 0.35 34.28 5.99
CA ARG A 249 1.46 35.26 5.99
C ARG A 249 1.34 36.28 4.86
N GLU A 250 0.86 35.88 3.69
CA GLU A 250 0.63 36.78 2.57
C GLU A 250 -0.52 37.75 2.87
N ALA A 251 -1.63 37.25 3.41
CA ALA A 251 -2.75 38.09 3.85
C ALA A 251 -2.34 39.09 4.95
N GLU A 252 -1.49 38.68 5.90
CA GLU A 252 -0.93 39.59 6.91
C GLU A 252 -0.05 40.68 6.29
N ARG A 253 0.80 40.32 5.31
CA ARG A 253 1.62 41.29 4.57
C ARG A 253 0.75 42.29 3.81
N ASP A 254 -0.29 41.81 3.14
CA ASP A 254 -1.23 42.67 2.41
C ASP A 254 -1.99 43.60 3.36
N ALA A 255 -2.42 43.11 4.52
CA ALA A 255 -3.07 43.92 5.55
C ALA A 255 -2.12 44.99 6.11
N GLN A 256 -0.85 44.65 6.37
CA GLN A 256 0.17 45.62 6.78
C GLN A 256 0.44 46.65 5.68
N ALA A 257 0.53 46.23 4.42
CA ALA A 257 0.73 47.12 3.28
C ALA A 257 -0.44 48.10 3.12
N ARG A 258 -1.69 47.63 3.27
CA ARG A 258 -2.88 48.51 3.25
C ARG A 258 -2.86 49.50 4.40
N LYS A 259 -2.54 49.06 5.63
CA LYS A 259 -2.43 49.95 6.79
C LYS A 259 -1.36 51.02 6.58
N LEU A 260 -0.20 50.66 6.05
CA LEU A 260 0.86 51.62 5.71
C LEU A 260 0.42 52.60 4.61
N ALA A 261 -0.32 52.13 3.61
CA ALA A 261 -0.86 52.98 2.55
C ALA A 261 -1.92 53.96 3.10
N GLU A 262 -2.81 53.51 3.98
CA GLU A 262 -3.79 54.35 4.66
C GLU A 262 -3.12 55.40 5.57
N GLU A 263 -2.11 54.99 6.35
CA GLU A 263 -1.32 55.92 7.18
C GLU A 263 -0.57 56.95 6.32
N SER A 264 -0.03 56.53 5.16
CA SER A 264 0.63 57.43 4.21
C SER A 264 -0.36 58.41 3.60
N ALA A 265 -1.52 57.94 3.13
CA ALA A 265 -2.57 58.77 2.56
C ALA A 265 -3.12 59.76 3.59
N PHE A 266 -3.28 59.34 4.86
CA PHE A 266 -3.68 60.22 5.95
C PHE A 266 -2.64 61.31 6.22
N ARG A 267 -1.34 60.96 6.26
CA ARG A 267 -0.25 61.94 6.41
C ARG A 267 -0.21 62.92 5.23
N GLU A 268 -0.40 62.44 4.02
CA GLU A 268 -0.42 63.26 2.81
C GLU A 268 -1.60 64.22 2.81
N ALA A 269 -2.82 63.75 3.12
CA ALA A 269 -3.99 64.59 3.29
C ALA A 269 -3.84 65.62 4.41
N ALA A 270 -3.20 65.25 5.52
CA ALA A 270 -2.88 66.19 6.61
C ALA A 270 -1.89 67.28 6.16
N LEU A 271 -0.86 66.91 5.39
CA LEU A 271 0.09 67.85 4.80
C LEU A 271 -0.56 68.75 3.75
N GLU A 272 -1.47 68.23 2.93
CA GLU A 272 -2.25 69.04 1.98
C GLU A 272 -3.17 70.02 2.70
N ALA A 273 -3.87 69.57 3.74
CA ALA A 273 -4.70 70.44 4.57
C ALA A 273 -3.87 71.53 5.27
N GLU A 274 -2.65 71.20 5.71
CA GLU A 274 -1.71 72.17 6.26
C GLU A 274 -1.22 73.16 5.20
N ARG A 275 -0.89 72.69 3.99
CA ARG A 275 -0.52 73.53 2.84
C ARG A 275 -1.65 74.44 2.39
N ALA A 276 -2.90 74.02 2.53
CA ALA A 276 -4.07 74.83 2.18
C ALA A 276 -4.36 75.94 3.20
N ARG A 277 -3.70 75.94 4.38
CA ARG A 277 -3.90 77.01 5.37
C ARG A 277 -3.35 78.33 4.84
N PRO A 278 -4.10 79.44 4.97
CA PRO A 278 -3.63 80.77 4.55
C PRO A 278 -2.27 81.15 5.18
N GLU A 279 -2.08 80.79 6.45
CA GLU A 279 -0.84 81.04 7.20
C GLU A 279 0.37 80.24 6.68
N TYR A 280 0.14 79.07 6.06
CA TYR A 280 1.20 78.30 5.41
C TYR A 280 1.53 78.91 4.04
N GLN A 281 0.52 79.28 3.26
CA GLN A 281 0.70 79.96 1.97
C GLN A 281 1.41 81.31 2.12
N GLU A 282 1.11 82.07 3.18
CA GLU A 282 1.78 83.33 3.48
C GLU A 282 3.24 83.10 3.89
N ARG A 283 3.52 82.09 4.72
CA ARG A 283 4.90 81.69 5.04
C ARG A 283 5.67 81.20 3.82
N LEU A 284 5.03 80.44 2.94
CA LEU A 284 5.62 79.95 1.69
C LEU A 284 5.92 81.12 0.74
N ALA A 285 5.02 82.09 0.60
CA ALA A 285 5.22 83.28 -0.20
C ALA A 285 6.38 84.14 0.33
N VAL A 286 6.50 84.28 1.66
CA VAL A 286 7.65 84.94 2.29
C VAL A 286 8.95 84.17 2.05
N GLN A 287 8.95 82.84 2.19
CA GLN A 287 10.15 82.03 1.92
C GLN A 287 10.55 82.03 0.44
N GLN A 288 9.57 82.04 -0.47
CA GLN A 288 9.79 82.11 -1.91
C GLN A 288 10.36 83.49 -2.27
N ALA A 289 9.78 84.58 -1.76
CA ALA A 289 10.31 85.93 -1.95
C ALA A 289 11.73 86.10 -1.35
N GLU A 290 12.02 85.46 -0.21
CA GLU A 290 13.35 85.45 0.38
C GLU A 290 14.35 84.65 -0.48
N ARG A 291 13.92 83.50 -1.05
CA ARG A 291 14.73 82.73 -2.01
C ARG A 291 15.00 83.51 -3.28
N ASP A 292 13.96 84.07 -3.89
CA ASP A 292 14.06 84.86 -5.12
C ASP A 292 14.97 86.08 -4.90
N ARG A 293 14.87 86.73 -3.73
CA ARG A 293 15.78 87.80 -3.32
C ARG A 293 17.23 87.31 -3.18
N VAL A 294 17.46 86.15 -2.56
CA VAL A 294 18.80 85.59 -2.39
C VAL A 294 19.40 85.19 -3.73
N ASP A 295 18.61 84.59 -4.61
CA ASP A 295 19.03 84.19 -5.96
C ASP A 295 19.31 85.42 -6.84
N LEU A 296 18.52 86.50 -6.72
CA LEU A 296 18.79 87.78 -7.38
C LEU A 296 20.09 88.42 -6.90
N ILE A 297 20.39 88.35 -5.60
CA ILE A 297 21.65 88.88 -5.04
C ILE A 297 22.85 88.02 -5.48
N ASP A 298 22.71 86.69 -5.51
CA ASP A 298 23.74 85.81 -6.05
C ASP A 298 23.95 86.08 -7.56
N MET A 299 22.89 86.36 -8.32
CA MET A 299 22.96 86.72 -9.75
C MET A 299 23.68 88.06 -9.98
N ILE A 300 23.34 89.12 -9.23
CA ILE A 300 24.01 90.42 -9.29
C ILE A 300 25.50 90.32 -8.90
N ALA A 301 25.83 89.46 -7.92
CA ALA A 301 27.21 89.22 -7.53
C ALA A 301 27.99 88.43 -8.59
N MET A 302 27.35 87.46 -9.26
CA MET A 302 27.96 86.68 -10.34
C MET A 302 28.21 87.52 -11.60
N TRP A 303 27.29 88.42 -11.95
CA TRP A 303 27.47 89.31 -13.12
C TRP A 303 28.58 90.36 -12.95
N ASN A 304 28.93 90.69 -11.71
CA ASN A 304 30.05 91.57 -11.37
C ASN A 304 31.36 90.81 -11.09
N ASP A 305 31.47 89.56 -11.55
CA ASP A 305 32.63 88.66 -11.46
C ASP A 305 33.17 88.45 -10.02
N ALA A 306 32.29 88.59 -9.01
CA ALA A 306 32.65 88.41 -7.61
C ALA A 306 32.77 86.92 -7.26
N LYS A 307 34.00 86.44 -7.06
CA LYS A 307 34.31 85.04 -6.67
C LYS A 307 34.40 84.89 -5.14
N GLY A 308 33.90 83.77 -4.61
CA GLY A 308 33.98 83.45 -3.17
C GLY A 308 32.72 82.79 -2.61
N SER A 309 32.70 82.58 -1.29
CA SER A 309 31.52 81.99 -0.60
C SER A 309 30.29 82.89 -0.70
N ARG A 310 29.09 82.31 -0.51
CA ARG A 310 27.79 83.00 -0.63
C ARG A 310 27.69 84.29 0.21
N SER A 311 28.34 84.31 1.36
CA SER A 311 28.45 85.48 2.24
C SER A 311 29.28 86.61 1.62
N ALA A 312 30.41 86.26 0.97
CA ALA A 312 31.29 87.22 0.31
C ALA A 312 30.61 87.89 -0.90
N ARG A 313 29.89 87.10 -1.71
CA ARG A 313 29.09 87.59 -2.85
C ARG A 313 27.97 88.55 -2.41
N ASN A 314 27.23 88.20 -1.36
CA ASN A 314 26.22 89.07 -0.75
C ASN A 314 26.81 90.40 -0.25
N SER A 315 27.99 90.36 0.39
CA SER A 315 28.68 91.56 0.87
C SER A 315 29.14 92.48 -0.28
N HIS A 316 29.53 91.88 -1.41
CA HIS A 316 29.93 92.61 -2.62
C HIS A 316 28.73 93.29 -3.29
N ALA A 317 27.64 92.56 -3.51
CA ALA A 317 26.41 93.11 -4.07
C ALA A 317 25.81 94.24 -3.22
N ARG A 318 25.84 94.13 -1.88
CA ARG A 318 25.41 95.20 -0.98
C ARG A 318 26.28 96.46 -1.06
N ARG A 319 27.61 96.30 -1.18
CA ARG A 319 28.53 97.42 -1.36
C ARG A 319 28.35 98.11 -2.71
N TYR A 320 28.10 97.33 -3.76
CA TYR A 320 27.80 97.85 -5.10
C TYR A 320 26.48 98.64 -5.14
N ALA A 321 25.40 98.09 -4.54
CA ALA A 321 24.12 98.79 -4.42
C ALA A 321 24.20 100.08 -3.60
N ALA A 322 24.99 100.08 -2.50
CA ALA A 322 25.24 101.28 -1.71
C ALA A 322 26.08 102.33 -2.48
N GLY A 323 27.05 101.89 -3.30
CA GLY A 323 27.85 102.75 -4.17
C GLY A 323 27.05 103.42 -5.29
N LEU A 324 25.94 102.81 -5.71
CA LEU A 324 24.98 103.36 -6.68
C LEU A 324 23.91 104.25 -6.03
N GLY A 325 23.98 104.50 -4.71
CA GLY A 325 23.00 105.34 -4.00
C GLY A 325 21.62 104.69 -3.80
N LEU A 326 21.48 103.39 -4.09
CA LEU A 326 20.21 102.65 -4.03
C LEU A 326 19.79 102.23 -2.61
N THR A 327 20.51 102.67 -1.57
CA THR A 327 20.14 102.42 -0.18
C THR A 327 20.25 103.70 0.64
N SER A 328 19.12 104.26 1.07
CA SER A 328 19.10 105.35 2.06
C SER A 328 19.16 104.78 3.49
N SER A 329 19.96 105.44 4.31
CA SER A 329 20.22 105.11 5.71
C SER A 329 19.15 105.70 6.63
N ALA A 330 17.98 105.06 6.73
CA ALA A 330 17.16 105.00 7.94
C ALA A 330 15.86 104.21 7.67
N HIS A 331 15.67 103.10 8.40
CA HIS A 331 14.39 102.42 8.60
C HIS A 331 13.64 101.98 7.33
N VAL A 332 13.89 100.75 6.89
CA VAL A 332 13.05 100.11 5.85
C VAL A 332 12.55 98.76 6.38
N ARG A 333 11.35 98.80 6.98
CA ARG A 333 10.34 97.79 6.65
C ARG A 333 10.17 97.86 5.12
N PRO A 334 10.15 96.73 4.39
CA PRO A 334 10.00 96.79 2.95
C PRO A 334 8.67 97.46 2.62
N ASP A 335 8.76 98.65 2.05
CA ASP A 335 7.63 99.32 1.43
C ASP A 335 7.14 98.40 0.30
N ARG A 336 5.86 98.01 0.36
CA ARG A 336 5.23 97.06 -0.57
C ARG A 336 5.06 97.63 -1.99
N THR A 337 5.66 98.79 -2.28
CA THR A 337 5.49 99.53 -3.54
C THR A 337 6.74 99.62 -4.40
N LEU A 338 7.90 99.13 -3.95
CA LEU A 338 9.02 98.85 -4.86
C LEU A 338 8.78 97.49 -5.52
N THR A 339 7.92 97.47 -6.53
CA THR A 339 7.80 96.34 -7.43
C THR A 339 9.17 96.06 -8.06
N HIS A 340 9.52 94.77 -8.12
CA HIS A 340 10.74 94.22 -8.71
C HIS A 340 11.09 94.76 -10.11
N LEU A 341 10.18 95.45 -10.80
CA LEU A 341 10.41 96.14 -12.07
C LEU A 341 11.28 97.39 -11.92
N GLY A 342 11.13 98.18 -10.85
CA GLY A 342 11.81 99.46 -10.70
C GLY A 342 13.33 99.34 -10.61
N ALA A 343 13.84 98.29 -9.94
CA ALA A 343 15.27 98.04 -9.82
C ALA A 343 15.89 97.38 -11.08
N VAL A 344 15.08 96.67 -11.88
CA VAL A 344 15.51 96.08 -13.16
C VAL A 344 15.54 97.14 -14.26
N LEU A 345 14.57 98.07 -14.27
CA LEU A 345 14.51 99.18 -15.23
C LEU A 345 15.72 100.12 -15.10
N THR A 346 16.18 100.41 -13.87
CA THR A 346 17.40 101.22 -13.67
C THR A 346 18.67 100.52 -14.18
N TYR A 347 18.68 99.18 -14.23
CA TYR A 347 19.83 98.42 -14.73
C TYR A 347 19.83 98.31 -16.27
N ALA A 348 18.66 98.18 -16.89
CA ALA A 348 18.54 98.23 -18.36
C ALA A 348 18.90 99.60 -18.93
N GLU A 349 18.50 100.69 -18.24
CA GLU A 349 18.87 102.07 -18.59
C GLU A 349 20.39 102.32 -18.51
N LEU A 350 21.07 101.77 -17.49
CA LEU A 350 22.50 102.02 -17.24
C LEU A 350 23.46 101.10 -18.00
N ALA A 351 23.06 99.86 -18.33
CA ALA A 351 23.96 98.88 -18.95
C ALA A 351 23.86 98.81 -20.48
N LEU A 352 22.72 99.17 -21.08
CA LEU A 352 22.45 98.91 -22.51
C LEU A 352 22.05 100.15 -23.35
N GLY A 353 21.82 101.32 -22.74
CA GLY A 353 21.64 102.59 -23.47
C GLY A 353 20.39 102.67 -24.38
N ILE A 354 19.33 101.96 -24.03
CA ILE A 354 18.08 101.91 -24.80
C ILE A 354 17.06 102.86 -24.14
N GLU A 355 16.61 103.90 -24.86
CA GLU A 355 15.47 104.72 -24.40
C GLU A 355 14.14 103.97 -24.57
N PRO A 356 13.18 104.16 -23.64
CA PRO A 356 11.97 103.37 -23.58
C PRO A 356 10.91 103.95 -24.51
N ALA A 357 10.86 103.45 -25.74
CA ALA A 357 9.64 103.51 -26.56
C ALA A 357 9.34 102.13 -27.15
N ASP A 358 8.31 101.49 -26.59
CA ASP A 358 7.43 100.49 -27.20
C ASP A 358 7.94 99.09 -27.59
N ALA A 359 8.98 98.52 -26.96
CA ALA A 359 9.43 97.16 -27.32
C ALA A 359 9.84 96.23 -26.16
N VAL A 360 9.15 96.27 -25.01
CA VAL A 360 9.25 95.18 -24.00
C VAL A 360 7.95 94.39 -23.99
N THR A 361 7.66 93.74 -25.11
CA THR A 361 6.64 92.70 -25.24
C THR A 361 7.22 91.31 -24.99
N ASP A 362 6.32 90.34 -24.84
CA ASP A 362 6.45 88.91 -24.48
C ASP A 362 7.54 88.05 -25.18
N GLU A 363 8.46 88.63 -25.96
CA GLU A 363 9.50 87.91 -26.72
C GLU A 363 10.80 87.65 -25.94
N ILE A 364 11.16 88.46 -24.93
CA ILE A 364 12.49 88.37 -24.26
C ILE A 364 12.50 87.37 -23.08
N MET A 365 11.36 87.18 -22.39
CA MET A 365 11.27 86.29 -21.22
C MET A 365 11.41 84.78 -21.51
N PRO A 366 10.95 84.23 -22.66
CA PRO A 366 11.12 82.82 -22.98
C PRO A 366 12.58 82.41 -23.17
N GLU A 367 13.42 83.25 -23.78
CA GLU A 367 14.82 82.95 -24.08
C GLU A 367 15.67 82.86 -22.80
N ILE A 368 15.48 83.80 -21.87
CA ILE A 368 16.15 83.79 -20.55
C ILE A 368 15.69 82.57 -19.72
N ARG A 369 14.42 82.16 -19.86
CA ARG A 369 13.88 80.99 -19.16
C ARG A 369 14.39 79.68 -19.75
N GLN A 370 14.60 79.62 -21.06
CA GLN A 370 15.13 78.44 -21.76
C GLN A 370 16.61 78.21 -21.42
N ASP A 371 17.42 79.27 -21.38
CA ASP A 371 18.81 79.19 -20.93
C ASP A 371 18.93 78.69 -19.48
N LEU A 372 18.01 79.10 -18.60
CA LEU A 372 17.92 78.60 -17.21
C LEU A 372 17.57 77.10 -17.13
N ILE A 373 16.71 76.60 -18.01
CA ILE A 373 16.34 75.18 -18.09
C ILE A 373 17.51 74.34 -18.62
N ASP A 374 18.21 74.85 -19.63
CA ASP A 374 19.34 74.16 -20.27
C ASP A 374 20.57 74.13 -19.34
N HIS A 375 20.79 75.17 -18.54
CA HIS A 375 21.84 75.18 -17.50
C HIS A 375 21.52 74.24 -16.33
N ARG A 376 20.23 74.09 -15.96
CA ARG A 376 19.80 73.14 -14.93
C ARG A 376 19.98 71.69 -15.37
N ARG A 377 19.82 71.39 -16.66
CA ARG A 377 20.09 70.06 -17.25
C ARG A 377 21.57 69.68 -17.19
N THR A 378 22.49 70.64 -17.31
CA THR A 378 23.94 70.38 -17.29
C THR A 378 24.46 69.96 -15.90
N ILE A 379 23.77 70.35 -14.82
CA ILE A 379 24.14 69.96 -13.44
C ILE A 379 23.66 68.54 -13.10
N SER A 380 22.68 67.99 -13.83
CA SER A 380 22.09 66.68 -13.59
C SER A 380 22.71 65.50 -14.36
N SER A 381 23.74 65.73 -15.20
CA SER A 381 24.44 64.64 -15.92
C SER A 381 25.62 64.08 -15.12
N ALA A 382 25.33 63.32 -14.06
CA ALA A 382 26.32 62.49 -13.38
C ALA A 382 26.38 61.09 -14.02
N THR A 383 27.47 60.77 -14.71
CA THR A 383 27.69 59.47 -15.36
C THR A 383 28.08 58.40 -14.33
N LEU A 384 27.28 57.34 -14.18
CA LEU A 384 27.57 56.16 -13.35
C LEU A 384 28.28 55.08 -14.17
N VAL A 385 29.48 54.66 -13.74
CA VAL A 385 30.27 53.61 -14.42
C VAL A 385 30.23 52.32 -13.59
N LEU A 386 29.61 51.26 -14.13
CA LEU A 386 29.56 49.93 -13.51
C LEU A 386 30.75 49.09 -13.99
N GLY A 387 31.65 48.75 -13.07
CA GLY A 387 32.85 47.97 -13.38
C GLY A 387 33.47 47.29 -12.17
N GLY A 388 32.74 46.37 -11.53
CA GLY A 388 33.25 45.51 -10.44
C GLY A 388 32.19 45.19 -9.38
N PRO A 389 32.45 44.24 -8.46
CA PRO A 389 31.55 43.93 -7.34
C PRO A 389 31.42 45.05 -6.30
N GLU A 390 32.13 46.16 -6.48
CA GLU A 390 31.97 47.39 -5.70
C GLU A 390 31.67 48.56 -6.65
N LEU A 391 30.52 49.21 -6.45
CA LEU A 391 30.13 50.44 -7.14
C LEU A 391 30.85 51.62 -6.47
N ARG A 392 31.54 52.43 -7.26
CA ARG A 392 32.06 53.74 -6.83
C ARG A 392 31.44 54.84 -7.68
N ALA A 393 30.82 55.83 -7.03
CA ALA A 393 30.56 57.10 -7.66
C ALA A 393 31.89 57.86 -7.88
N ALA A 394 31.92 58.83 -8.80
CA ALA A 394 33.14 59.60 -9.10
C ALA A 394 33.65 60.44 -7.90
N ASP A 395 32.81 60.63 -6.88
CA ASP A 395 33.13 61.28 -5.61
C ASP A 395 33.55 60.30 -4.49
N GLY A 396 33.57 58.99 -4.78
CA GLY A 396 34.10 57.95 -3.87
C GLY A 396 33.09 57.34 -2.89
N SER A 397 31.79 57.63 -2.99
CA SER A 397 30.78 56.98 -2.14
C SER A 397 30.48 55.52 -2.57
N HIS A 398 30.19 54.67 -1.58
CA HIS A 398 29.84 53.26 -1.76
C HIS A 398 28.31 53.08 -1.80
N HIS A 399 27.81 52.39 -2.83
CA HIS A 399 26.41 51.98 -2.93
C HIS A 399 26.31 50.49 -3.30
N ASP A 400 25.36 49.77 -2.71
CA ASP A 400 25.13 48.36 -3.05
C ASP A 400 24.27 48.18 -4.32
N PHE A 401 24.25 46.95 -4.84
CA PHE A 401 23.58 46.58 -6.09
C PHE A 401 22.04 46.76 -6.03
N GLU A 402 21.42 46.51 -4.88
CA GLU A 402 19.97 46.69 -4.69
C GLU A 402 19.59 48.17 -4.71
N THR A 403 20.44 49.03 -4.17
CA THR A 403 20.27 50.49 -4.21
C THR A 403 20.35 51.03 -5.64
N ALA A 404 21.25 50.50 -6.47
CA ALA A 404 21.38 50.88 -7.88
C ALA A 404 20.17 50.43 -8.72
N LEU A 405 19.63 49.24 -8.45
CA LEU A 405 18.43 48.74 -9.13
C LEU A 405 17.17 49.55 -8.75
N SER A 406 17.06 49.92 -7.47
CA SER A 406 16.00 50.80 -6.95
C SER A 406 16.06 52.19 -7.58
N LEU A 407 17.26 52.75 -7.76
CA LEU A 407 17.47 54.02 -8.46
C LEU A 407 17.07 53.96 -9.94
N ARG A 408 17.38 52.86 -10.65
CA ARG A 408 16.93 52.65 -12.05
C ARG A 408 15.40 52.60 -12.16
N GLN A 409 14.73 51.87 -11.26
CA GLN A 409 13.27 51.79 -11.25
C GLN A 409 12.61 53.13 -10.90
N ARG A 410 13.21 53.92 -10.00
CA ARG A 410 12.74 55.27 -9.65
C ARG A 410 12.96 56.31 -10.76
N LEU A 411 13.94 56.09 -11.63
CA LEU A 411 14.31 57.01 -12.73
C LEU A 411 13.77 56.57 -14.11
N GLY A 412 12.79 55.66 -14.15
CA GLY A 412 12.26 54.95 -15.32
C GLY A 412 11.58 55.79 -16.43
N GLY A 413 11.98 57.04 -16.64
CA GLY A 413 11.48 57.91 -17.72
C GLY A 413 12.56 58.59 -18.58
N TYR A 414 13.85 58.37 -18.34
CA TYR A 414 14.93 59.06 -19.07
C TYR A 414 16.03 58.09 -19.54
N PRO A 415 15.90 57.51 -20.75
CA PRO A 415 16.85 56.50 -21.26
C PRO A 415 18.24 57.05 -21.60
N ASP A 416 18.39 58.37 -21.76
CA ASP A 416 19.63 59.00 -22.24
C ASP A 416 20.65 59.32 -21.12
N ILE A 417 20.27 59.10 -19.85
CA ILE A 417 21.05 59.54 -18.67
C ILE A 417 21.94 58.42 -18.10
N ILE A 418 21.65 57.15 -18.39
CA ILE A 418 22.38 56.00 -17.82
C ILE A 418 22.85 55.04 -18.93
N THR A 419 24.14 55.06 -19.26
CA THR A 419 24.74 54.11 -20.20
C THR A 419 25.36 52.93 -19.44
N LEU A 420 24.74 51.75 -19.51
CA LEU A 420 25.28 50.52 -18.94
C LEU A 420 26.30 49.89 -19.90
N LYS A 421 27.55 49.69 -19.45
CA LYS A 421 28.54 48.93 -20.22
C LYS A 421 28.35 47.41 -20.01
N PRO A 422 28.62 46.57 -21.03
CA PRO A 422 28.47 45.13 -20.90
C PRO A 422 29.42 44.54 -19.84
N PRO A 423 29.01 43.48 -19.13
CA PRO A 423 29.80 42.88 -18.05
C PRO A 423 31.11 42.24 -18.56
N ARG A 424 32.20 42.43 -17.80
CA ARG A 424 33.50 41.80 -18.05
C ARG A 424 33.40 40.26 -18.05
N SER A 425 34.32 39.61 -18.77
CA SER A 425 34.33 38.16 -19.04
C SER A 425 34.64 37.26 -17.84
N ASP A 426 35.03 37.84 -16.70
CA ASP A 426 35.44 37.18 -15.47
C ASP A 426 34.31 37.03 -14.43
N ILE A 427 33.11 37.55 -14.71
CA ILE A 427 31.94 37.41 -13.83
C ILE A 427 31.34 36.00 -13.94
N LYS A 428 31.10 35.36 -12.79
CA LYS A 428 30.54 33.99 -12.67
C LYS A 428 29.28 33.84 -13.55
N LYS A 429 29.19 32.74 -14.30
CA LYS A 429 28.14 32.44 -15.29
C LYS A 429 26.71 32.71 -14.79
N ALA A 430 26.41 32.35 -13.54
CA ALA A 430 25.10 32.58 -12.91
C ALA A 430 24.71 34.07 -12.80
N TRP A 431 25.68 34.96 -12.61
CA TRP A 431 25.45 36.41 -12.53
C TRP A 431 25.30 37.04 -13.91
N ARG A 432 25.96 36.47 -14.91
CA ARG A 432 25.86 36.90 -16.31
C ARG A 432 24.48 36.61 -16.91
N GLU A 433 23.91 35.46 -16.54
CA GLU A 433 22.56 35.05 -16.95
C GLU A 433 21.47 35.91 -16.29
N GLN A 434 21.63 36.30 -15.02
CA GLN A 434 20.72 37.24 -14.35
C GLN A 434 20.79 38.67 -14.92
N LEU A 435 21.98 39.15 -15.29
CA LEU A 435 22.15 40.46 -15.92
C LEU A 435 21.50 40.55 -17.31
N LEU A 436 21.55 39.47 -18.10
CA LEU A 436 20.93 39.39 -19.43
C LEU A 436 19.41 39.23 -19.37
N ALA A 437 18.86 38.71 -18.28
CA ALA A 437 17.41 38.61 -18.08
C ALA A 437 16.77 39.93 -17.62
N ALA A 438 17.58 40.89 -17.15
CA ALA A 438 17.13 42.20 -16.63
C ALA A 438 17.47 43.40 -17.53
N SER A 439 18.17 43.14 -18.64
CA SER A 439 18.37 44.06 -19.77
C SER A 439 17.30 43.82 -20.82
#